data_AF-A0ABD5DUC9-F1
#
_entry.id   AF-A0ABD5DUC9-F1
#
_cell.length_a   1.000
_cell.length_b   1.000
_cell.length_c   1.000
_cell.angle_alpha   90.00
_cell.angle_beta   90.00
_cell.angle_gamma   90.00
#
_symmetry.space_group_name_H-M   'P 1'
#
loop_
_entity.id
_entity.type
_entity.pdbx_description
1 polymer ?
#
loop_
_entity_poly.entity_id
_entity_poly.type
_entity_poly.pdbx_seq_one_letter_code
_entity_poly.pdbx_strand_id
1 'polypeptide(L)'
;VDHHPYRLRFAHQTYGVIPVNFDEVDAAEFIIQNTTGYRGVDAVIDAVGFEAKGSMLETVMTNLKLEGSSGSALRQCIAAVRRGGVVSVPGVYA
;
A
#
# COMPACT_ATOMS: atom_id res chain seq x y z
N VAL A 1 1.53 -5.52 3.54
CA VAL A 1 0.22 -5.38 2.87
C VAL A 1 0.42 -5.77 1.43
N ASP A 2 -0.19 -6.86 0.97
CA ASP A 2 -0.14 -7.38 -0.42
C ASP A 2 -1.39 -8.27 -0.60
N HIS A 3 -1.78 -8.61 -1.82
CA HIS A 3 -2.85 -9.60 -2.06
C HIS A 3 -2.31 -11.00 -2.36
N HIS A 4 -1.03 -11.13 -2.72
CA HIS A 4 -0.43 -12.40 -3.06
C HIS A 4 -0.10 -13.23 -1.81
N PRO A 5 -0.78 -14.37 -1.56
CA PRO A 5 -0.59 -15.12 -0.32
C PRO A 5 0.83 -15.67 -0.15
N TYR A 6 1.51 -15.99 -1.26
CA TYR A 6 2.88 -16.50 -1.21
C TYR A 6 3.89 -15.43 -0.74
N ARG A 7 3.70 -14.15 -1.14
CA ARG A 7 4.56 -13.03 -0.71
C ARG A 7 4.36 -12.75 0.78
N LEU A 8 3.10 -12.72 1.21
CA LEU A 8 2.73 -12.54 2.62
C LEU A 8 3.31 -13.65 3.50
N ARG A 9 3.16 -14.91 3.09
CA ARG A 9 3.72 -16.07 3.81
C ARG A 9 5.23 -15.99 3.90
N PHE A 10 5.92 -15.69 2.79
CA PHE A 10 7.36 -15.52 2.77
C PHE A 10 7.81 -14.40 3.73
N ALA A 11 7.15 -13.24 3.69
CA ALA A 11 7.50 -12.11 4.54
C ALA A 11 7.33 -12.45 6.03
N HIS A 12 6.22 -13.11 6.40
CA HIS A 12 5.99 -13.56 7.77
C HIS A 12 7.05 -14.57 8.23
N GLN A 13 7.33 -15.60 7.43
CA GLN A 13 8.29 -16.65 7.78
C GLN A 13 9.73 -16.14 7.86
N THR A 14 10.11 -15.18 7.01
CA THR A 14 11.49 -14.69 6.91
C THR A 14 11.78 -13.57 7.89
N TYR A 15 10.81 -12.68 8.12
CA TYR A 15 11.02 -11.43 8.86
C TYR A 15 10.13 -11.28 10.09
N GLY A 16 9.23 -12.21 10.38
CA GLY A 16 8.32 -12.14 11.52
C GLY A 16 7.30 -11.01 11.44
N VAL A 17 7.06 -10.44 10.26
CA VAL A 17 6.11 -9.33 10.07
C VAL A 17 4.67 -9.83 10.17
N ILE A 18 3.74 -8.92 10.45
CA ILE A 18 2.29 -9.17 10.43
C ILE A 18 1.82 -9.01 8.97
N PRO A 19 1.47 -10.10 8.27
CA PRO A 19 0.92 -9.99 6.92
C PRO A 19 -0.52 -9.46 7.00
N VAL A 20 -0.89 -8.64 6.02
CA VAL A 20 -2.28 -8.18 5.84
C VAL A 20 -2.64 -8.38 4.38
N ASN A 21 -3.63 -9.24 4.13
CA ASN A 21 -4.19 -9.46 2.80
C ASN A 21 -5.35 -8.49 2.59
N PHE A 22 -5.18 -7.54 1.65
CA PHE A 22 -6.20 -6.54 1.40
C PHE A 22 -7.39 -7.04 0.56
N ASP A 23 -7.34 -8.27 0.04
CA ASP A 23 -8.50 -8.93 -0.57
C ASP A 23 -9.45 -9.50 0.51
N GLU A 24 -8.97 -9.68 1.74
CA GLU A 24 -9.72 -10.28 2.85
C GLU A 24 -10.24 -9.24 3.85
N VAL A 25 -9.50 -8.14 4.05
CA VAL A 25 -9.83 -7.08 5.00
C VAL A 25 -9.49 -5.69 4.44
N ASP A 26 -10.10 -4.64 4.96
CA ASP A 26 -9.58 -3.28 4.78
C ASP A 26 -8.27 -3.14 5.56
N ALA A 27 -7.14 -3.05 4.85
CA ALA A 27 -5.84 -3.05 5.51
C ALA A 27 -5.60 -1.79 6.36
N ALA A 28 -6.14 -0.62 5.98
CA ALA A 28 -5.94 0.61 6.75
C ALA A 28 -6.72 0.53 8.05
N GLU A 29 -7.99 0.11 8.00
CA GLU A 29 -8.79 -0.13 9.19
C GLU A 29 -8.16 -1.19 10.09
N PHE A 30 -7.74 -2.33 9.52
CA PHE A 30 -7.06 -3.39 10.27
C PHE A 30 -5.82 -2.85 11.00
N ILE A 31 -4.97 -2.08 10.31
CA ILE A 31 -3.76 -1.49 10.91
C ILE A 31 -4.14 -0.54 12.05
N ILE A 32 -5.11 0.36 11.84
CA ILE A 32 -5.55 1.31 12.87
C ILE A 32 -6.06 0.55 14.10
N GLN A 33 -6.93 -0.45 13.92
CA GLN A 33 -7.49 -1.25 15.00
C GLN A 33 -6.43 -2.01 15.82
N ASN A 34 -5.29 -2.34 15.20
CA ASN A 34 -4.20 -3.07 15.83
C ASN A 34 -3.03 -2.17 16.29
N THR A 35 -3.19 -0.85 16.26
CA THR A 35 -2.20 0.11 16.80
C THR A 35 -2.68 0.72 18.12
N THR A 36 -1.74 1.03 19.00
CA THR A 36 -2.06 1.61 20.32
C THR A 36 -2.84 2.91 20.19
N GLY A 37 -4.00 2.96 20.84
CA GLY A 37 -4.88 4.13 20.83
C GLY A 37 -5.58 4.40 19.50
N TYR A 38 -5.59 3.42 18.58
CA TYR A 38 -6.31 3.49 17.31
C TYR A 38 -5.91 4.68 16.44
N ARG A 39 -4.62 5.01 16.43
CA ARG A 39 -4.10 6.20 15.75
C ARG A 39 -3.49 5.91 14.39
N GLY A 40 -3.24 4.65 14.06
CA GLY A 40 -2.41 4.27 12.91
C GLY A 40 -0.93 4.26 13.26
N VAL A 41 -0.09 3.98 12.26
CA VAL A 41 1.37 3.82 12.42
C VAL A 41 2.11 5.15 12.32
N ASP A 42 3.33 5.21 12.87
CA ASP A 42 4.20 6.39 12.79
C ASP A 42 4.71 6.68 11.37
N ALA A 43 4.92 5.62 10.58
CA ALA A 43 5.43 5.72 9.23
C ALA A 43 4.89 4.59 8.33
N VAL A 44 4.73 4.90 7.05
CA VAL A 44 4.34 3.97 5.99
C VAL A 44 5.29 4.11 4.80
N ILE A 45 5.41 3.04 4.02
CA ILE A 45 6.22 2.99 2.80
C ILE A 45 5.34 2.48 1.67
N ASP A 46 5.12 3.29 0.65
CA ASP A 46 4.51 2.87 -0.61
C ASP A 46 5.58 2.31 -1.55
N ALA A 47 5.70 0.99 -1.56
CA ALA A 47 6.63 0.24 -2.39
C ALA A 47 5.97 -0.37 -3.64
N VAL A 48 4.81 0.15 -4.07
CA VAL A 48 4.07 -0.37 -5.23
C VAL A 48 4.44 0.43 -6.48
N GLY A 49 4.12 1.73 -6.53
CA GLY A 49 4.32 2.55 -7.73
C GLY A 49 3.32 2.28 -8.87
N PHE A 50 3.49 3.02 -9.99
CA PHE A 50 2.92 2.72 -11.30
C PHE A 50 3.79 1.68 -12.01
N GLU A 51 3.17 0.62 -12.52
CA GLU A 51 3.79 -0.22 -13.55
C GLU A 51 3.87 0.61 -14.85
N ALA A 52 5.01 1.27 -15.09
CA ALA A 52 5.31 1.93 -16.36
C ALA A 52 5.77 0.88 -17.39
N LYS A 53 4.94 0.61 -18.40
CA LYS A 53 5.27 -0.09 -19.64
C LYS A 53 4.91 0.78 -20.86
N GLY A 54 5.86 1.66 -21.19
CA GLY A 54 5.84 2.70 -22.24
C GLY A 54 5.00 2.46 -23.51
N SER A 55 4.03 3.33 -23.79
CA SER A 55 3.67 3.89 -25.13
C SER A 55 2.62 5.02 -25.02
N MET A 56 2.33 5.80 -26.08
CA MET A 56 1.32 6.90 -26.02
C MET A 56 -0.12 6.43 -25.71
N LEU A 57 -0.46 5.16 -25.93
CA LEU A 57 -1.72 4.53 -25.48
C LEU A 57 -1.78 4.37 -23.95
N GLU A 58 -0.62 4.45 -23.31
CA GLU A 58 -0.45 4.25 -21.89
C GLU A 58 -0.81 5.49 -21.10
N THR A 59 -0.63 6.72 -21.58
CA THR A 59 -1.06 7.92 -20.83
C THR A 59 -2.56 7.89 -20.48
N VAL A 60 -3.38 7.31 -21.37
CA VAL A 60 -4.82 7.09 -21.14
C VAL A 60 -5.04 5.95 -20.13
N MET A 61 -4.30 4.85 -20.24
CA MET A 61 -4.37 3.76 -19.24
C MET A 61 -3.82 4.15 -17.88
N THR A 62 -2.79 5.00 -17.81
CA THR A 62 -2.17 5.54 -16.61
C THR A 62 -3.18 6.45 -15.91
N ASN A 63 -3.93 7.30 -16.62
CA ASN A 63 -5.03 8.07 -16.04
C ASN A 63 -6.14 7.17 -15.47
N LEU A 64 -6.51 6.08 -16.16
CA LEU A 64 -7.50 5.11 -15.65
C LEU A 64 -6.98 4.27 -14.47
N LYS A 65 -5.69 3.88 -14.49
CA LYS A 65 -5.02 3.16 -13.38
C LYS A 65 -4.65 4.06 -12.19
N LEU A 66 -4.47 5.36 -12.42
CA LEU A 66 -4.36 6.42 -11.40
C LEU A 66 -5.64 6.46 -10.57
N GLU A 67 -6.80 6.45 -11.24
CA GLU A 67 -8.10 6.38 -10.60
C GLU A 67 -8.32 5.03 -9.90
N GLY A 68 -7.97 3.91 -10.55
CA GLY A 68 -8.32 2.56 -10.12
C GLY A 68 -7.38 1.84 -9.13
N SER A 69 -6.05 1.91 -9.27
CA SER A 69 -5.14 0.93 -8.62
C SER A 69 -3.88 1.49 -7.96
N SER A 70 -3.40 2.66 -8.37
CA SER A 70 -2.09 3.16 -7.88
C SER A 70 -2.27 4.33 -6.92
N GLY A 71 -3.36 5.09 -7.12
CA GLY A 71 -3.89 5.95 -6.07
C GLY A 71 -4.43 5.16 -4.88
N SER A 72 -4.84 3.89 -5.05
CA SER A 72 -5.38 3.10 -3.94
C SER A 72 -4.30 2.73 -2.91
N ALA A 73 -3.11 2.31 -3.35
CA ALA A 73 -1.98 2.01 -2.47
C ALA A 73 -1.54 3.25 -1.67
N LEU A 74 -1.37 4.39 -2.35
CA LEU A 74 -1.00 5.64 -1.70
C LEU A 74 -2.09 6.15 -0.74
N ARG A 75 -3.37 6.07 -1.14
CA ARG A 75 -4.51 6.43 -0.26
C ARG A 75 -4.57 5.52 0.96
N GLN A 76 -4.32 4.23 0.81
CA GLN A 76 -4.28 3.29 1.92
C GLN A 76 -3.11 3.59 2.87
N CYS A 77 -1.94 3.97 2.34
CA CYS A 77 -0.82 4.46 3.14
C CYS A 77 -1.20 5.71 3.94
N ILE A 78 -1.82 6.70 3.29
CA ILE A 78 -2.29 7.94 3.93
C ILE A 78 -3.37 7.65 4.99
N ALA A 79 -4.25 6.69 4.76
CA ALA A 79 -5.29 6.31 5.72
C ALA A 79 -4.71 5.61 6.95
N ALA A 80 -3.68 4.78 6.78
CA ALA A 80 -3.09 3.98 7.86
C ALA A 80 -2.07 4.76 8.72
N VAL A 81 -1.52 5.87 8.23
CA VAL A 81 -0.53 6.66 8.97
C VAL A 81 -1.21 7.64 9.93
N ARG A 82 -0.67 7.79 11.14
CA ARG A 82 -1.19 8.75 12.12
C ARG A 82 -0.93 10.19 11.69
N ARG A 83 -1.69 11.12 12.26
CA ARG A 83 -1.41 12.56 12.13
C ARG A 83 0.03 12.87 12.58
N GLY A 84 0.75 13.61 11.74
CA GLY A 84 2.16 13.94 11.95
C GLY A 84 3.12 12.76 11.75
N GLY A 85 2.67 11.65 11.17
CA GLY A 85 3.53 10.55 10.72
C GLY A 85 4.12 10.77 9.32
N VAL A 86 4.91 9.82 8.84
CA VAL A 86 5.68 9.93 7.58
C VAL A 86 5.15 8.96 6.52
N VAL A 87 4.95 9.46 5.30
CA VAL A 87 4.68 8.63 4.12
C VAL A 87 5.91 8.69 3.21
N SER A 88 6.63 7.57 3.09
CA SER A 88 7.72 7.43 2.13
C SER A 88 7.18 6.76 0.86
N VAL A 89 7.50 7.30 -0.31
CA VAL A 89 6.97 6.82 -1.59
C VAL A 89 8.14 6.48 -2.54
N PRO A 90 8.86 5.36 -2.30
CA PRO A 90 9.92 4.88 -3.19
C PRO A 90 9.38 4.16 -4.44
N GLY A 91 8.11 3.74 -4.46
CA GLY A 91 7.47 3.21 -5.67
C GLY A 91 7.61 4.21 -6.83
N VAL A 92 7.84 3.72 -8.05
CA VAL A 92 8.04 4.60 -9.22
C VAL A 92 6.68 5.09 -9.71
N TYR A 93 6.42 6.40 -9.70
CA TYR A 93 5.17 6.99 -10.22
C TYR A 93 5.34 7.74 -11.55
N ALA A 94 6.41 7.42 -12.30
CA ALA A 94 6.77 8.09 -13.55
C ALA A 94 5.96 7.59 -14.76
#